data_AF-S4RP36-F1
#
_entry.id   AF-S4RP36-F1
#
_cell.length_a   1.000
_cell.length_b   1.000
_cell.length_c   1.000
_cell.angle_alpha   90.00
_cell.angle_beta   90.00
_cell.angle_gamma   90.00
#
_symmetry.space_group_name_H-M   'P 1'
#
loop_
_entity.id
_entity.type
_entity.pdbx_description
1 polymer ?
#
loop_
_entity_poly.entity_id
_entity_poly.type
_entity_poly.pdbx_seq_one_letter_code
_entity_poly.pdbx_strand_id
1 'polypeptide(L)'
;ALQAWSPSERGALLDTLSALLLEPDSTLHVARALRPLLPVLLERLGEESERRGEESEQETRESKASNRWMGFHERFCVALGKLLPLSPDAVQFAERYFKTAPPAFVRLGHGGAAPAKEKGKRKRSKLIPLADLMEASYRLLKGCHTVLSDQWDWSVCVPLLQDPDSRVRWYTANCLALLCAMSDRQRMQFLCRVLSEDELISHRIALMEESAAEVAEGALTLVASDCPLWSRGVLPQGPRASSGSEFLSSDLSERVVPVCGVVLPRSGHREGTAGQERSLERPQVVKALRPAATPCPLVPVPSTCALLRALASAVASRRAALIEGPVGCGKTALVERLAALTGRTAPPGLLTVQLGDQTDSRTLLGMYRCTDVPGEFTWRAGALTQAVSRGDWILLEDIDYAPLDVISVLIPLLESGVLSVPGRGDCVRAAPGFQLFATRRLHGATLRRHALGSHDTLLEKACTRVRVERMARPELKEV
;
A
#
# COMPACT_ATOMS: atom_id res chain seq x y z
N ALA A 1 -8.94 -8.11 37.00
CA ALA A 1 -8.47 -6.77 36.64
C ALA A 1 -7.44 -6.92 35.53
N LEU A 2 -7.83 -6.68 34.27
CA LEU A 2 -6.87 -6.62 33.17
C LEU A 2 -6.14 -5.28 33.34
N GLN A 3 -4.86 -5.36 33.71
CA GLN A 3 -4.01 -4.20 33.95
C GLN A 3 -3.92 -3.40 32.65
N ALA A 4 -4.31 -2.12 32.69
CA ALA A 4 -4.16 -1.23 31.54
C ALA A 4 -2.66 -1.01 31.32
N TRP A 5 -2.14 -1.37 30.14
CA TRP A 5 -0.72 -1.24 29.84
C TRP A 5 -0.33 0.23 29.76
N SER A 6 0.80 0.58 30.35
CA SER A 6 1.34 1.93 30.22
C SER A 6 1.74 2.21 28.76
N PRO A 7 1.75 3.48 28.31
CA PRO A 7 2.22 3.85 26.97
C PRO A 7 3.65 3.34 26.67
N SER A 8 4.53 3.35 27.67
CA SER A 8 5.91 2.85 27.54
C SER A 8 5.97 1.33 27.35
N GLU A 9 5.15 0.56 28.06
CA GLU A 9 5.06 -0.90 27.89
C GLU A 9 4.48 -1.28 26.52
N ARG A 10 3.48 -0.53 26.04
CA ARG A 10 2.92 -0.71 24.68
C ARG A 10 3.96 -0.40 23.60
N GLY A 11 4.74 0.66 23.79
CA GLY A 11 5.87 1.00 22.92
C GLY A 11 6.93 -0.12 22.87
N ALA A 12 7.39 -0.59 24.03
CA ALA A 12 8.38 -1.65 24.13
C ALA A 12 7.91 -2.97 23.51
N LEU A 13 6.63 -3.32 23.67
CA LEU A 13 6.07 -4.51 23.03
C LEU A 13 6.06 -4.39 21.50
N LEU A 14 5.66 -3.23 20.96
CA LEU A 14 5.72 -2.99 19.52
C LEU A 14 7.15 -3.04 18.98
N ASP A 15 8.14 -2.60 19.76
CA ASP A 15 9.57 -2.68 19.38
C ASP A 15 10.10 -4.12 19.42
N THR A 16 9.62 -4.94 20.36
CA THR A 16 9.95 -6.38 20.37
C THR A 16 9.31 -7.12 19.19
N LEU A 17 8.08 -6.75 18.82
CA LEU A 17 7.39 -7.32 17.66
C LEU A 17 8.04 -6.90 16.35
N SER A 18 8.50 -5.65 16.24
CA SER A 18 9.22 -5.17 15.06
C SER A 18 10.57 -5.88 14.92
N ALA A 19 11.27 -6.15 16.02
CA ALA A 19 12.49 -6.97 16.01
C ALA A 19 12.22 -8.42 15.56
N LEU A 20 11.12 -9.03 16.01
CA LEU A 20 10.70 -10.37 15.58
C LEU A 20 10.30 -10.43 14.10
N LEU A 21 9.84 -9.32 13.51
CA LEU A 21 9.52 -9.24 12.09
C LEU A 21 10.78 -9.35 11.21
N LEU A 22 11.93 -8.89 11.71
CA LEU A 22 13.22 -8.91 10.99
C LEU A 22 13.85 -10.31 10.93
N GLU A 23 13.38 -11.25 11.75
CA GLU A 23 13.85 -12.63 11.75
C GLU A 23 13.16 -13.43 10.61
N PRO A 24 13.91 -14.03 9.67
CA PRO A 24 13.36 -14.62 8.45
C PRO A 24 12.32 -15.73 8.67
N ASP A 25 12.41 -16.48 9.77
CA ASP A 25 11.57 -17.63 10.08
C ASP A 25 10.25 -17.23 10.75
N SER A 26 10.26 -16.12 11.49
CA SER A 26 9.10 -15.57 12.18
C SER A 26 8.35 -14.52 11.37
N THR A 27 8.95 -13.91 10.34
CA THR A 27 8.30 -12.85 9.54
C THR A 27 6.89 -13.24 9.09
N LEU A 28 6.73 -14.44 8.51
CA LEU A 28 5.43 -14.92 8.00
C LEU A 28 4.42 -15.19 9.13
N HIS A 29 4.88 -15.78 10.23
CA HIS A 29 4.05 -16.09 11.39
C HIS A 29 3.52 -14.83 12.06
N VAL A 30 4.39 -13.83 12.25
CA VAL A 30 4.03 -12.51 12.77
C VAL A 30 3.05 -11.81 11.83
N ALA A 31 3.28 -11.88 10.52
CA ALA A 31 2.38 -11.29 9.52
C ALA A 31 0.98 -11.90 9.54
N ARG A 32 0.87 -13.23 9.71
CA ARG A 32 -0.42 -13.91 9.86
C ARG A 32 -1.16 -13.48 11.12
N ALA A 33 -0.46 -13.44 12.25
CA ALA A 33 -1.08 -13.18 13.56
C ALA A 33 -1.45 -11.71 13.77
N LEU A 34 -0.65 -10.79 13.23
CA LEU A 34 -0.71 -9.35 13.54
C LEU A 34 -0.93 -8.47 12.30
N ARG A 35 -1.68 -8.98 11.31
CA ARG A 35 -2.00 -8.24 10.07
C ARG A 35 -2.49 -6.79 10.30
N PRO A 36 -3.41 -6.50 11.25
CA PRO A 36 -3.86 -5.12 11.46
C PRO A 36 -2.76 -4.18 11.98
N LEU A 37 -1.70 -4.72 12.59
CA LEU A 37 -0.59 -3.95 13.14
C LEU A 37 0.62 -3.88 12.20
N LEU A 38 0.63 -4.64 11.10
CA LEU A 38 1.73 -4.65 10.13
C LEU A 38 2.10 -3.24 9.63
N PRO A 39 1.16 -2.34 9.28
CA PRO A 39 1.51 -0.99 8.85
C PRO A 39 2.28 -0.20 9.93
N VAL A 40 1.92 -0.41 11.21
CA VAL A 40 2.58 0.23 12.36
C VAL A 40 4.00 -0.30 12.53
N LEU A 41 4.15 -1.62 12.44
CA LEU A 41 5.46 -2.28 12.58
C LEU A 41 6.40 -1.87 11.44
N LEU A 42 5.89 -1.78 10.21
CA LEU A 42 6.67 -1.36 9.05
C LEU A 42 7.13 0.10 9.16
N GLU A 43 6.26 1.04 9.55
CA GLU A 43 6.67 2.44 9.74
C GLU A 43 7.71 2.58 10.85
N ARG A 44 7.55 1.88 11.98
CA ARG A 44 8.57 1.89 13.05
C ARG A 44 9.92 1.34 12.57
N LEU A 45 9.93 0.30 11.76
CA LEU A 45 11.17 -0.24 11.17
C LEU A 45 11.78 0.71 10.14
N GLY A 46 10.96 1.44 9.39
CA GLY A 46 11.39 2.50 8.49
C GLY A 46 12.08 3.64 9.24
N GLU A 47 11.43 4.18 10.27
CA GLU A 47 11.97 5.24 11.13
C GLU A 47 13.29 4.80 11.80
N GLU A 48 13.37 3.56 12.28
CA GLU A 48 14.60 3.00 12.86
C GLU A 48 15.71 2.85 11.81
N SER A 49 15.37 2.58 10.55
CA SER A 49 16.34 2.52 9.45
C SER A 49 16.91 3.91 9.12
N GLU A 50 16.04 4.92 9.04
CA GLU A 50 16.39 6.32 8.79
C GLU A 50 17.31 6.84 9.91
N ARG A 51 16.92 6.64 11.17
CA ARG A 51 17.70 7.04 12.36
C ARG A 51 19.11 6.42 12.37
N ARG A 52 19.22 5.13 12.04
CA ARG A 52 20.52 4.43 11.96
C ARG A 52 21.36 4.85 10.77
N GLY A 53 20.74 5.31 9.69
CA GLY A 53 21.42 5.91 8.54
C GLY A 53 22.08 7.22 8.93
N GLU A 54 21.33 8.12 9.57
CA GLU A 54 21.83 9.41 10.06
C GLU A 54 22.99 9.25 11.07
N GLU A 55 22.88 8.29 12.00
CA GLU A 55 23.96 7.96 12.94
C GLU A 55 25.24 7.47 12.26
N SER A 56 25.11 6.76 11.12
CA SER A 56 26.25 6.29 10.36
C SER A 56 26.99 7.41 9.63
N GLU A 57 26.31 8.50 9.27
CA GLU A 57 26.91 9.66 8.59
C GLU A 57 27.63 10.60 9.57
N GLN A 58 27.22 10.61 10.84
CA GLN A 58 27.71 11.55 11.85
C GLN A 58 28.86 11.01 12.72
N GLU A 59 29.02 9.68 12.84
CA GLU A 59 30.11 9.07 13.61
C GLU A 59 31.41 8.90 12.81
N THR A 60 32.51 9.51 13.27
CA THR A 60 33.89 9.32 12.78
C THR A 60 34.46 7.88 12.95
N ARG A 61 33.65 6.93 13.42
CA ARG A 61 33.93 5.47 13.50
C ARG A 61 33.17 4.72 12.38
N GLU A 62 33.25 5.25 11.17
CA GLU A 62 32.46 4.93 9.99
C GLU A 62 32.29 3.41 9.72
N SER A 63 33.31 2.58 9.95
CA SER A 63 33.25 1.16 9.55
C SER A 63 32.37 0.27 10.43
N LYS A 64 32.11 0.60 11.71
CA LYS A 64 31.31 -0.28 12.59
C LYS A 64 29.83 0.09 12.61
N ALA A 65 29.50 1.38 12.57
CA ALA A 65 28.13 1.87 12.50
C ALA A 65 27.51 1.53 11.14
N SER A 66 28.24 1.81 10.05
CA SER A 66 27.80 1.50 8.67
C SER A 66 27.51 0.01 8.47
N ASN A 67 28.37 -0.88 8.95
CA ASN A 67 28.15 -2.34 8.88
C ASN A 67 26.91 -2.80 9.69
N ARG A 68 26.57 -2.12 10.78
CA ARG A 68 25.40 -2.46 11.60
C ARG A 68 24.10 -2.01 10.94
N TRP A 69 24.09 -0.80 10.38
CA TRP A 69 22.97 -0.29 9.61
C TRP A 69 22.75 -1.12 8.34
N MET A 70 23.80 -1.41 7.58
CA MET A 70 23.73 -2.23 6.37
C MET A 70 23.13 -3.62 6.66
N GLY A 71 23.59 -4.30 7.71
CA GLY A 71 23.03 -5.59 8.11
C GLY A 71 21.57 -5.51 8.60
N PHE A 72 21.13 -4.37 9.12
CA PHE A 72 19.72 -4.14 9.46
C PHE A 72 18.88 -3.92 8.20
N HIS A 73 19.33 -3.04 7.30
CA HIS A 73 18.64 -2.73 6.04
C HIS A 73 18.48 -3.97 5.16
N GLU A 74 19.51 -4.82 5.06
CA GLU A 74 19.42 -6.10 4.34
C GLU A 74 18.33 -7.01 4.91
N ARG A 75 18.25 -7.13 6.24
CA ARG A 75 17.22 -7.97 6.91
C ARG A 75 15.84 -7.39 6.71
N PHE A 76 15.73 -6.07 6.79
CA PHE A 76 14.49 -5.37 6.56
C PHE A 76 14.01 -5.57 5.12
N CYS A 77 14.90 -5.47 4.12
CA CYS A 77 14.57 -5.76 2.72
C CYS A 77 14.09 -7.19 2.50
N VAL A 78 14.73 -8.18 3.16
CA VAL A 78 14.30 -9.59 3.08
C VAL A 78 12.93 -9.79 3.73
N ALA A 79 12.69 -9.22 4.90
CA ALA A 79 11.40 -9.27 5.56
C ALA A 79 10.32 -8.60 4.70
N LEU A 80 10.60 -7.41 4.15
CA LEU A 80 9.69 -6.67 3.29
C LEU A 80 9.36 -7.44 2.00
N GLY A 81 10.36 -8.06 1.37
CA GLY A 81 10.17 -8.90 0.19
C GLY A 81 9.22 -10.08 0.42
N LYS A 82 9.23 -10.68 1.63
CA LYS A 82 8.29 -11.73 2.04
C LYS A 82 6.88 -11.21 2.36
N LEU A 83 6.76 -9.94 2.77
CA LEU A 83 5.48 -9.31 3.17
C LEU A 83 4.70 -8.73 1.98
N LEU A 84 5.37 -8.39 0.88
CA LEU A 84 4.76 -7.80 -0.32
C LEU A 84 3.58 -8.63 -0.88
N PRO A 85 3.69 -9.97 -1.03
CA PRO A 85 2.57 -10.78 -1.55
C PRO A 85 1.40 -10.89 -0.57
N LEU A 86 1.65 -10.68 0.74
CA LEU A 86 0.66 -10.92 1.80
C LEU A 86 -0.20 -9.70 2.11
N SER A 87 0.37 -8.49 1.96
CA SER A 87 -0.33 -7.26 2.34
C SER A 87 -0.12 -6.15 1.30
N PRO A 88 -1.20 -5.54 0.79
CA PRO A 88 -1.08 -4.41 -0.12
C PRO A 88 -0.53 -3.16 0.57
N ASP A 89 -0.62 -3.08 1.91
CA ASP A 89 -0.03 -2.00 2.70
C ASP A 89 1.51 -2.04 2.65
N ALA A 90 2.12 -3.24 2.68
CA ALA A 90 3.56 -3.40 2.54
C ALA A 90 4.08 -2.88 1.20
N VAL A 91 3.31 -3.05 0.11
CA VAL A 91 3.64 -2.47 -1.20
C VAL A 91 3.68 -0.95 -1.13
N GLN A 92 2.70 -0.32 -0.49
CA GLN A 92 2.65 1.14 -0.36
C GLN A 92 3.84 1.67 0.43
N PHE A 93 4.15 0.98 1.52
CA PHE A 93 5.26 1.32 2.38
C PHE A 93 6.58 1.17 1.61
N ALA A 94 6.80 0.06 0.90
CA ALA A 94 8.01 -0.19 0.12
C ALA A 94 8.25 0.89 -0.94
N GLU A 95 7.23 1.27 -1.72
CA GLU A 95 7.35 2.30 -2.75
C GLU A 95 7.63 3.70 -2.19
N ARG A 96 7.26 3.96 -0.93
CA ARG A 96 7.60 5.21 -0.24
C ARG A 96 9.01 5.15 0.32
N TYR A 97 9.34 4.06 1.01
CA TYR A 97 10.64 3.83 1.64
C TYR A 97 11.77 3.89 0.62
N PHE A 98 11.66 3.20 -0.51
CA PHE A 98 12.75 3.16 -1.49
C PHE A 98 12.97 4.46 -2.27
N LYS A 99 12.05 5.44 -2.20
CA LYS A 99 12.30 6.78 -2.77
C LYS A 99 13.45 7.52 -2.09
N THR A 100 13.69 7.22 -0.82
CA THR A 100 14.74 7.83 -0.01
C THR A 100 15.80 6.80 0.39
N ALA A 101 15.42 5.53 0.54
CA ALA A 101 16.30 4.47 0.96
C ALA A 101 17.14 3.87 -0.18
N PRO A 102 18.37 3.42 0.11
CA PRO A 102 19.24 2.82 -0.89
C PRO A 102 18.83 1.39 -1.28
N PRO A 103 19.40 0.83 -2.37
CA PRO A 103 19.10 -0.52 -2.83
C PRO A 103 19.35 -1.59 -1.77
N ALA A 104 18.65 -2.73 -1.86
CA ALA A 104 18.84 -3.84 -0.91
C ALA A 104 20.30 -4.33 -0.85
N PHE A 105 21.03 -4.24 -1.97
CA PHE A 105 22.41 -4.69 -2.13
C PHE A 105 23.47 -3.58 -1.96
N VAL A 106 23.28 -2.66 -1.00
CA VAL A 106 24.24 -1.56 -0.69
C VAL A 106 25.70 -2.05 -0.60
N ARG A 107 25.90 -3.27 -0.07
CA ARG A 107 27.21 -3.94 0.05
C ARG A 107 27.98 -4.11 -1.27
N LEU A 108 27.29 -4.08 -2.42
CA LEU A 108 27.91 -4.26 -3.72
C LEU A 108 28.31 -2.93 -4.39
N GLY A 109 27.65 -1.82 -4.05
CA GLY A 109 27.86 -0.51 -4.67
C GLY A 109 29.03 0.31 -4.11
N HIS A 110 29.46 0.04 -2.87
CA HIS A 110 30.52 0.82 -2.17
C HIS A 110 31.96 0.46 -2.58
N GLY A 111 32.17 -0.05 -3.79
CA GLY A 111 33.51 -0.32 -4.32
C GLY A 111 34.12 -1.62 -3.83
N GLY A 112 34.16 -2.61 -4.74
CA GLY A 112 35.35 -3.43 -4.96
C GLY A 112 36.00 -4.10 -3.75
N ALA A 113 35.27 -4.98 -3.06
CA ALA A 113 35.91 -6.10 -2.40
C ALA A 113 35.03 -7.33 -2.57
N ALA A 114 35.29 -8.11 -3.63
CA ALA A 114 35.31 -9.55 -3.42
C ALA A 114 36.09 -9.78 -2.13
N PRO A 115 35.56 -10.49 -1.12
CA PRO A 115 36.33 -10.73 0.08
C PRO A 115 37.59 -11.46 -0.37
N ALA A 116 38.73 -10.76 -0.33
CA ALA A 116 40.03 -11.37 -0.45
C ALA A 116 40.00 -12.60 0.44
N LYS A 117 40.37 -13.76 -0.11
CA LYS A 117 40.31 -15.08 0.51
C LYS A 117 40.80 -15.04 1.96
N GLU A 118 39.93 -14.68 2.91
CA GLU A 118 40.21 -14.74 4.32
C GLU A 118 39.99 -16.19 4.72
N LYS A 119 41.10 -16.92 4.72
CA LYS A 119 41.24 -18.20 5.43
C LYS A 119 40.90 -17.96 6.91
N GLY A 120 39.62 -18.02 7.25
CA GLY A 120 39.15 -17.71 8.60
C GLY A 120 37.71 -18.15 8.82
N LYS A 121 37.52 -19.41 9.23
CA LYS A 121 36.24 -20.09 9.50
C LYS A 121 35.37 -19.48 10.63
N ARG A 122 35.54 -18.22 11.05
CA ARG A 122 34.84 -17.65 12.22
C ARG A 122 34.54 -16.15 12.07
N LYS A 123 33.50 -15.78 11.30
CA LYS A 123 32.72 -14.52 11.44
C LYS A 123 31.60 -14.31 10.39
N ARG A 124 31.25 -15.30 9.57
CA ARG A 124 30.14 -15.25 8.59
C ARG A 124 28.72 -15.22 9.20
N SER A 125 28.55 -15.20 10.52
CA SER A 125 27.28 -15.49 11.20
C SER A 125 26.32 -14.31 11.40
N LYS A 126 26.58 -13.12 10.86
CA LYS A 126 25.69 -11.95 11.08
C LYS A 126 25.12 -11.30 9.82
N LEU A 127 25.63 -11.61 8.63
CA LEU A 127 25.15 -11.05 7.37
C LEU A 127 24.32 -12.08 6.63
N ILE A 128 23.30 -11.62 5.90
CA ILE A 128 22.42 -12.50 5.13
C ILE A 128 23.18 -13.05 3.92
N PRO A 129 22.96 -14.32 3.54
CA PRO A 129 23.47 -14.86 2.30
C PRO A 129 23.07 -14.00 1.08
N LEU A 130 23.98 -13.86 0.11
CA LEU A 130 23.70 -13.06 -1.09
C LEU A 130 22.53 -13.63 -1.89
N ALA A 131 22.33 -14.95 -1.87
CA ALA A 131 21.19 -15.62 -2.50
C ALA A 131 19.85 -15.08 -1.99
N ASP A 132 19.68 -15.01 -0.66
CA ASP A 132 18.43 -14.56 -0.04
C ASP A 132 18.20 -13.05 -0.28
N LEU A 133 19.27 -12.27 -0.40
CA LEU A 133 19.20 -10.85 -0.75
C LEU A 133 18.76 -10.65 -2.21
N MET A 134 19.29 -11.43 -3.14
CA MET A 134 18.88 -11.39 -4.55
C MET A 134 17.46 -11.90 -4.73
N GLU A 135 17.07 -12.93 -3.97
CA GLU A 135 15.69 -13.42 -3.90
C GLU A 135 14.73 -12.33 -3.39
N ALA A 136 15.09 -11.63 -2.31
CA ALA A 136 14.33 -10.50 -1.81
C ALA A 136 14.25 -9.37 -2.84
N SER A 137 15.35 -9.05 -3.52
CA SER A 137 15.41 -8.05 -4.59
C SER A 137 14.50 -8.41 -5.76
N TYR A 138 14.43 -9.70 -6.13
CA TYR A 138 13.51 -10.20 -7.14
C TYR A 138 12.04 -10.04 -6.71
N ARG A 139 11.69 -10.40 -5.46
CA ARG A 139 10.32 -10.20 -4.93
C ARG A 139 9.93 -8.73 -4.87
N LEU A 140 10.85 -7.87 -4.41
CA LEU A 140 10.67 -6.42 -4.39
C LEU A 140 10.44 -5.88 -5.81
N LEU A 141 11.23 -6.29 -6.80
CA LEU A 141 11.06 -5.87 -8.19
C LEU A 141 9.75 -6.37 -8.81
N LYS A 142 9.32 -7.59 -8.48
CA LYS A 142 8.03 -8.14 -8.92
C LYS A 142 6.85 -7.33 -8.36
N GLY A 143 6.95 -6.84 -7.12
CA GLY A 143 5.91 -6.03 -6.46
C GLY A 143 5.92 -4.54 -6.83
N CYS A 144 7.09 -3.93 -6.91
CA CYS A 144 7.30 -2.48 -7.03
C CYS A 144 8.13 -2.11 -8.27
N HIS A 145 7.84 -2.75 -9.42
CA HIS A 145 8.64 -2.63 -10.65
C HIS A 145 8.91 -1.18 -11.07
N THR A 146 7.89 -0.33 -11.10
CA THR A 146 7.96 1.05 -11.61
C THR A 146 8.85 1.98 -10.79
N VAL A 147 8.98 1.72 -9.49
CA VAL A 147 9.78 2.56 -8.60
C VAL A 147 11.24 2.09 -8.59
N LEU A 148 11.42 0.76 -8.57
CA LEU A 148 12.74 0.14 -8.37
C LEU A 148 13.55 0.02 -9.66
N SER A 149 12.90 -0.05 -10.83
CA SER A 149 13.61 -0.07 -12.12
C SER A 149 14.44 1.18 -12.34
N ASP A 150 13.92 2.33 -11.93
CA ASP A 150 14.48 3.63 -12.25
C ASP A 150 15.42 4.15 -11.15
N GLN A 151 15.20 3.73 -9.90
CA GLN A 151 15.94 4.25 -8.74
C GLN A 151 17.18 3.45 -8.38
N TRP A 152 17.22 2.15 -8.72
CA TRP A 152 18.34 1.29 -8.34
C TRP A 152 19.32 1.13 -9.50
N ASP A 153 20.62 1.19 -9.20
CA ASP A 153 21.65 0.84 -10.16
C ASP A 153 21.82 -0.69 -10.25
N TRP A 154 21.11 -1.29 -11.19
CA TRP A 154 21.16 -2.73 -11.45
C TRP A 154 22.43 -3.17 -12.20
N SER A 155 23.27 -2.25 -12.68
CA SER A 155 24.52 -2.60 -13.38
C SER A 155 25.48 -3.39 -12.49
N VAL A 156 25.45 -3.10 -11.19
CA VAL A 156 26.21 -3.78 -10.13
C VAL A 156 25.87 -5.28 -10.02
N CYS A 157 24.68 -5.68 -10.48
CA CYS A 157 24.24 -7.07 -10.46
C CYS A 157 24.74 -7.87 -11.67
N VAL A 158 25.19 -7.24 -12.76
CA VAL A 158 25.62 -7.94 -13.99
C VAL A 158 26.80 -8.90 -13.74
N PRO A 159 27.84 -8.54 -12.97
CA PRO A 159 28.92 -9.47 -12.62
C PRO A 159 28.45 -10.71 -11.84
N LEU A 160 27.32 -10.63 -11.12
CA LEU A 160 26.78 -11.74 -10.34
C LEU A 160 26.23 -12.88 -11.21
N LEU A 161 26.05 -12.66 -12.51
CA LEU A 161 25.69 -13.72 -13.46
C LEU A 161 26.77 -14.81 -13.59
N GLN A 162 28.00 -14.52 -13.16
CA GLN A 162 29.13 -15.45 -13.15
C GLN A 162 29.43 -15.99 -11.74
N ASP A 163 28.57 -15.73 -10.76
CA ASP A 163 28.77 -16.21 -9.39
C ASP A 163 28.69 -17.75 -9.31
N PRO A 164 29.52 -18.42 -8.48
CA PRO A 164 29.47 -19.87 -8.31
C PRO A 164 28.12 -20.39 -7.79
N ASP A 165 27.35 -19.58 -7.06
CA ASP A 165 26.04 -19.98 -6.55
C ASP A 165 24.95 -19.91 -7.63
N SER A 166 24.31 -21.05 -7.91
CA SER A 166 23.23 -21.14 -8.89
C SER A 166 22.00 -20.33 -8.49
N ARG A 167 21.71 -20.17 -7.18
CA ARG A 167 20.59 -19.34 -6.70
C ARG A 167 20.83 -17.87 -6.99
N VAL A 168 22.05 -17.38 -6.75
CA VAL A 168 22.42 -15.99 -7.05
C VAL A 168 22.29 -15.73 -8.54
N ARG A 169 22.82 -16.61 -9.40
CA ARG A 169 22.67 -16.53 -10.87
C ARG A 169 21.20 -16.52 -11.29
N TRP A 170 20.38 -17.40 -10.74
CA TRP A 170 18.95 -17.51 -11.04
C TRP A 170 18.19 -16.22 -10.74
N TYR A 171 18.25 -15.71 -9.51
CA TYR A 171 17.50 -14.49 -9.14
C TYR A 171 18.03 -13.26 -9.87
N THR A 172 19.36 -13.14 -10.05
CA THR A 172 19.98 -12.05 -10.82
C THR A 172 19.48 -12.05 -12.27
N ALA A 173 19.48 -13.20 -12.94
CA ALA A 173 18.99 -13.32 -14.31
C ALA A 173 17.50 -12.98 -14.42
N ASN A 174 16.70 -13.40 -13.43
CA ASN A 174 15.27 -13.08 -13.39
C ASN A 174 14.99 -11.59 -13.13
N CYS A 175 15.80 -10.90 -12.32
CA CYS A 175 15.73 -9.45 -12.16
C CYS A 175 16.03 -8.73 -13.48
N LEU A 176 17.14 -9.07 -14.14
CA LEU A 176 17.51 -8.46 -15.42
C LEU A 176 16.47 -8.72 -16.52
N ALA A 177 15.89 -9.92 -16.56
CA ALA A 177 14.81 -10.24 -17.49
C ALA A 177 13.56 -9.37 -17.28
N LEU A 178 13.22 -9.05 -16.01
CA LEU A 178 12.12 -8.14 -15.67
C LEU A 178 12.43 -6.68 -16.02
N LEU A 179 13.67 -6.23 -15.81
CA LEU A 179 14.10 -4.86 -16.12
C LEU A 179 14.15 -4.60 -17.63
N CYS A 180 14.64 -5.56 -18.41
CA CYS A 180 14.71 -5.46 -19.86
C CYS A 180 13.38 -5.77 -20.56
N ALA A 181 12.30 -6.03 -19.81
CA ALA A 181 10.97 -6.40 -20.33
C ALA A 181 11.06 -7.52 -21.39
N MET A 182 11.87 -8.55 -21.14
CA MET A 182 12.07 -9.66 -22.08
C MET A 182 10.79 -10.47 -22.26
N SER A 183 10.46 -10.81 -23.50
CA SER A 183 9.41 -11.80 -23.78
C SER A 183 9.76 -13.18 -23.21
N ASP A 184 8.78 -14.04 -22.97
CA ASP A 184 9.00 -15.38 -22.41
C ASP A 184 10.04 -16.19 -23.20
N ARG A 185 10.03 -16.05 -24.53
CA ARG A 185 11.00 -16.71 -25.42
C ARG A 185 12.42 -16.16 -25.21
N GLN A 186 12.58 -14.85 -25.15
CA GLN A 186 13.88 -14.21 -24.90
C GLN A 186 14.40 -14.54 -23.50
N ARG A 187 13.52 -14.50 -22.49
CA ARG A 187 13.83 -14.87 -21.11
C ARG A 187 14.31 -16.31 -21.02
N MET A 188 13.64 -17.25 -21.69
CA MET A 188 14.06 -18.65 -21.69
C MET A 188 15.42 -18.83 -22.37
N GLN A 189 15.63 -18.21 -23.53
CA GLN A 189 16.93 -18.24 -24.21
C GLN A 189 18.06 -17.63 -23.38
N PHE A 190 17.77 -16.58 -22.62
CA PHE A 190 18.72 -15.95 -21.72
C PHE A 190 19.07 -16.87 -20.54
N LEU A 191 18.06 -17.47 -19.88
CA LEU A 191 18.27 -18.38 -18.75
C LEU A 191 19.07 -19.63 -19.16
N CYS A 192 18.78 -20.22 -20.32
CA CYS A 192 19.53 -21.36 -20.86
C CYS A 192 21.01 -21.05 -21.15
N ARG A 193 21.40 -19.78 -21.27
CA ARG A 193 22.80 -19.37 -21.46
C ARG A 193 23.55 -19.18 -20.15
N VAL A 194 22.83 -18.87 -19.06
CA VAL A 194 23.41 -18.55 -17.75
C VAL A 194 23.47 -19.78 -16.83
N LEU A 195 22.55 -20.73 -17.02
CA LEU A 195 22.35 -21.89 -16.14
C LEU A 195 22.41 -23.19 -16.94
N SER A 196 22.79 -24.29 -16.28
CA SER A 196 22.68 -25.63 -16.86
C SER A 196 21.21 -26.10 -16.89
N GLU A 197 20.91 -27.13 -17.71
CA GLU A 197 19.55 -27.65 -17.82
C GLU A 197 19.01 -28.20 -16.49
N ASP A 198 19.84 -28.92 -15.72
CA ASP A 198 19.48 -29.46 -14.41
C ASP A 198 19.24 -28.35 -13.37
N GLU A 199 20.10 -27.32 -13.35
CA GLU A 199 19.93 -26.14 -12.50
C GLU A 199 18.60 -25.43 -12.85
N LEU A 200 18.33 -25.24 -14.14
CA LEU A 200 17.13 -24.55 -14.62
C LEU A 200 15.84 -25.30 -14.24
N ILE A 201 15.82 -26.63 -14.36
CA ILE A 201 14.66 -27.45 -13.95
C ILE A 201 14.44 -27.31 -12.44
N SER A 202 15.50 -27.48 -11.63
CA SER A 202 15.39 -27.40 -10.17
C SER A 202 14.84 -26.06 -9.68
N HIS A 203 15.36 -24.94 -10.22
CA HIS A 203 14.93 -23.60 -9.84
C HIS A 203 13.52 -23.26 -10.35
N ARG A 204 13.08 -23.83 -11.48
CA ARG A 204 11.69 -23.68 -11.93
C ARG A 204 10.71 -24.40 -11.03
N ILE A 205 11.05 -25.61 -10.56
CA ILE A 205 10.22 -26.32 -9.59
C ILE A 205 10.14 -25.52 -8.29
N ALA A 206 11.29 -25.06 -7.78
CA ALA A 206 11.34 -24.23 -6.58
C ALA A 206 10.49 -22.95 -6.70
N LEU A 207 10.57 -22.24 -7.83
CA LEU A 207 9.76 -21.04 -8.07
C LEU A 207 8.26 -21.34 -8.09
N MET A 208 7.86 -22.48 -8.65
CA MET A 208 6.46 -22.91 -8.67
C MET A 208 5.97 -23.23 -7.26
N GLU A 209 6.75 -23.97 -6.46
CA GLU A 209 6.44 -24.27 -5.07
C GLU A 209 6.36 -23.01 -4.20
N GLU A 210 7.30 -22.07 -4.38
CA GLU A 210 7.27 -20.76 -3.73
C GLU A 210 6.00 -19.99 -4.09
N SER A 211 5.63 -19.93 -5.37
CA SER A 211 4.41 -19.24 -5.79
C SER A 211 3.14 -19.88 -5.22
N ALA A 212 3.11 -21.20 -5.10
CA ALA A 212 2.01 -21.93 -4.48
C ALA A 212 1.94 -21.66 -2.97
N ALA A 213 3.10 -21.60 -2.30
CA ALA A 213 3.18 -21.21 -0.90
C ALA A 213 2.69 -19.77 -0.70
N GLU A 214 3.16 -18.79 -1.50
CA GLU A 214 2.69 -17.40 -1.45
C GLU A 214 1.16 -17.30 -1.58
N VAL A 215 0.55 -18.06 -2.49
CA VAL A 215 -0.92 -18.11 -2.66
C VAL A 215 -1.61 -18.74 -1.45
N ALA A 216 -1.08 -19.84 -0.92
CA ALA A 216 -1.62 -20.49 0.27
C ALA A 216 -1.55 -19.57 1.50
N GLU A 217 -0.43 -18.85 1.66
CA GLU A 217 -0.22 -17.86 2.70
C GLU A 217 -1.16 -16.66 2.57
N GLY A 218 -1.35 -16.15 1.35
CA GLY A 218 -2.36 -15.13 1.04
C GLY A 218 -3.77 -15.59 1.40
N ALA A 219 -4.11 -16.85 1.13
CA ALA A 219 -5.41 -17.41 1.51
C ALA A 219 -5.55 -17.55 3.04
N LEU A 220 -4.53 -18.07 3.72
CA LEU A 220 -4.52 -18.22 5.18
C LEU A 220 -4.63 -16.87 5.90
N THR A 221 -3.99 -15.82 5.38
CA THR A 221 -4.08 -14.47 5.93
C THR A 221 -5.47 -13.82 5.72
N LEU A 222 -6.20 -14.21 4.67
CA LEU A 222 -7.59 -13.81 4.46
C LEU A 222 -8.57 -14.59 5.36
N VAL A 223 -8.30 -15.86 5.65
CA VAL A 223 -9.10 -16.64 6.62
C VAL A 223 -8.82 -16.18 8.05
N ALA A 224 -7.58 -15.83 8.37
CA ALA A 224 -7.20 -15.34 9.70
C ALA A 224 -7.73 -13.94 10.00
N SER A 225 -8.13 -13.12 9.02
CA SER A 225 -8.84 -11.86 9.30
C SER A 225 -10.20 -12.06 9.98
N ASP A 226 -10.79 -13.26 9.87
CA ASP A 226 -12.01 -13.63 10.59
C ASP A 226 -11.73 -14.13 12.02
N CYS A 227 -10.46 -14.18 12.46
CA CYS A 227 -10.10 -14.62 13.80
C CYS A 227 -10.72 -13.72 14.90
N PRO A 228 -11.32 -14.33 15.94
CA PRO A 228 -12.04 -13.63 17.03
C PRO A 228 -11.16 -12.73 17.90
N LEU A 229 -9.83 -12.77 17.76
CA LEU A 229 -8.88 -11.89 18.46
C LEU A 229 -9.17 -10.40 18.18
N TRP A 230 -9.68 -10.08 16.99
CA TRP A 230 -10.00 -8.70 16.59
C TRP A 230 -11.48 -8.50 16.26
N SER A 231 -12.20 -9.57 15.88
CA SER A 231 -13.60 -9.50 15.45
C SER A 231 -14.64 -9.58 16.58
N ARG A 232 -14.23 -9.74 17.86
CA ARG A 232 -15.19 -9.81 18.99
C ARG A 232 -14.89 -8.86 20.13
N GLY A 233 -14.73 -7.57 19.80
CA GLY A 233 -15.06 -6.49 20.72
C GLY A 233 -16.53 -6.12 20.59
N VAL A 234 -17.43 -6.95 21.14
CA VAL A 234 -18.71 -6.41 21.64
C VAL A 234 -18.28 -5.35 22.66
N LEU A 235 -18.45 -4.07 22.31
CA LEU A 235 -18.39 -2.99 23.29
C LEU A 235 -19.22 -3.45 24.49
N PRO A 236 -18.65 -3.59 25.70
CA PRO A 236 -19.47 -3.91 26.86
C PRO A 236 -20.47 -2.78 27.00
N GLN A 237 -21.73 -3.07 26.68
CA GLN A 237 -22.85 -2.20 26.95
C GLN A 237 -22.95 -2.06 28.47
N GLY A 238 -22.32 -1.02 29.01
CA GLY A 238 -22.33 -0.70 30.43
C GLY A 238 -21.68 0.65 30.66
N PRO A 239 -22.17 1.47 31.61
CA PRO A 239 -21.71 2.83 31.85
C PRO A 239 -20.29 2.92 32.50
N ARG A 240 -19.48 1.87 32.36
CA ARG A 240 -18.11 1.75 32.85
C ARG A 240 -17.28 0.92 31.87
N ALA A 241 -17.16 1.40 30.63
CA ALA A 241 -16.19 0.85 29.69
C ALA A 241 -14.78 1.19 30.22
N SER A 242 -14.08 0.17 30.71
CA SER A 242 -12.66 0.25 31.02
C SER A 242 -11.86 0.47 29.73
N SER A 243 -11.24 1.66 29.59
CA SER A 243 -10.40 2.14 28.49
C SER A 243 -9.08 1.36 28.23
N GLY A 244 -9.05 0.05 28.44
CA GLY A 244 -7.80 -0.73 28.53
C GLY A 244 -7.28 -1.38 27.25
N SER A 245 -8.00 -1.32 26.11
CA SER A 245 -7.66 -2.09 24.90
C SER A 245 -7.80 -1.29 23.59
N GLU A 246 -7.76 0.04 23.66
CA GLU A 246 -7.72 0.87 22.47
C GLU A 246 -6.30 1.39 22.28
N PHE A 247 -5.70 1.13 21.10
CA PHE A 247 -4.50 1.82 20.68
C PHE A 247 -4.82 3.31 20.64
N LEU A 248 -4.11 4.12 21.43
CA LEU A 248 -4.31 5.56 21.43
C LEU A 248 -3.56 6.12 20.22
N SER A 249 -4.06 7.19 19.63
CA SER A 249 -3.39 7.91 18.53
C SER A 249 -1.97 8.39 18.89
N SER A 250 -1.61 8.38 20.19
CA SER A 250 -0.28 8.69 20.70
C SER A 250 0.75 7.56 20.56
N ASP A 251 0.33 6.32 20.33
CA ASP A 251 1.23 5.14 20.28
C ASP A 251 1.65 4.79 18.85
N LEU A 252 1.09 5.49 17.86
CA LEU A 252 1.23 5.24 16.43
C LEU A 252 2.09 6.33 15.79
N SER A 253 2.85 5.99 14.74
CA SER A 253 3.62 6.99 13.98
C SER A 253 2.68 8.02 13.35
N GLU A 254 3.16 9.25 13.12
CA GLU A 254 2.35 10.33 12.54
C GLU A 254 1.76 9.98 11.16
N ARG A 255 2.34 8.96 10.51
CA ARG A 255 2.00 8.45 9.18
C ARG A 255 0.87 7.42 9.19
N VAL A 256 0.34 7.04 10.34
CA VAL A 256 -0.66 5.99 10.50
C VAL A 256 -1.80 6.46 11.40
N VAL A 257 -3.04 6.17 11.03
CA VAL A 257 -4.24 6.58 11.78
C VAL A 257 -5.09 5.36 12.13
N PRO A 258 -5.49 5.18 13.41
CA PRO A 258 -6.46 4.18 13.79
C PRO A 258 -7.87 4.68 13.47
N VAL A 259 -8.62 3.90 12.69
CA VAL A 259 -10.03 4.14 12.37
C VAL A 259 -10.84 2.96 12.92
N CYS A 260 -11.50 3.18 14.06
CA CYS A 260 -12.39 2.19 14.70
C CYS A 260 -11.78 0.78 14.85
N GLY A 261 -10.47 0.67 15.10
CA GLY A 261 -9.77 -0.62 15.24
C GLY A 261 -9.10 -1.15 13.97
N VAL A 262 -9.21 -0.45 12.84
CA VAL A 262 -8.42 -0.70 11.62
C VAL A 262 -7.36 0.38 11.49
N VAL A 263 -6.13 -0.02 11.19
CA VAL A 263 -5.01 0.89 11.03
C VAL A 263 -4.88 1.27 9.56
N LEU A 264 -4.90 2.55 9.23
CA LEU A 264 -4.79 3.05 7.86
C LEU A 264 -3.61 3.99 7.67
N PRO A 265 -2.96 3.98 6.49
CA PRO A 265 -1.91 4.93 6.16
C PRO A 265 -2.50 6.33 5.97
N ARG A 266 -1.92 7.29 6.68
CA ARG A 266 -2.19 8.72 6.50
C ARG A 266 -1.66 9.17 5.15
N SER A 267 -2.35 10.11 4.54
CA SER A 267 -1.77 10.84 3.41
C SER A 267 -0.71 11.77 3.96
N GLY A 268 0.57 11.56 3.59
CA GLY A 268 1.60 12.56 3.83
C GLY A 268 1.19 13.84 3.11
N HIS A 269 1.19 14.96 3.81
CA HIS A 269 0.93 16.27 3.24
C HIS A 269 1.94 16.51 2.10
N ARG A 270 1.51 16.41 0.84
CA ARG A 270 2.26 16.99 -0.29
C ARG A 270 1.99 18.49 -0.27
N GLU A 271 2.65 19.23 0.61
CA GLU A 271 2.87 20.65 0.38
C GLU A 271 3.90 20.80 -0.74
N GLY A 272 3.60 21.61 -1.76
CA GLY A 272 4.61 22.11 -2.70
C GLY A 272 4.58 21.56 -4.13
N THR A 273 3.50 21.75 -4.87
CA THR A 273 3.60 22.05 -6.31
C THR A 273 2.76 23.29 -6.62
N ALA A 274 3.25 24.43 -6.15
CA ALA A 274 2.90 25.73 -6.69
C ALA A 274 4.19 26.56 -6.69
N GLY A 275 4.61 27.01 -7.88
CA GLY A 275 5.49 28.16 -8.06
C GLY A 275 6.90 28.05 -7.50
N GLN A 276 7.83 27.67 -8.37
CA GLN A 276 9.22 28.06 -8.24
C GLN A 276 9.33 29.58 -8.38
N GLU A 277 9.55 30.30 -7.28
CA GLU A 277 10.32 31.54 -7.31
C GLU A 277 11.04 31.76 -5.97
N ARG A 278 12.29 32.18 -6.13
CA ARG A 278 13.37 32.23 -5.14
C ARG A 278 13.06 33.24 -4.03
N SER A 279 13.49 32.96 -2.80
CA SER A 279 14.46 33.80 -2.09
C SER A 279 14.88 33.16 -0.77
N LEU A 280 16.18 33.30 -0.48
CA LEU A 280 16.89 32.81 0.69
C LEU A 280 16.33 33.43 1.97
N GLU A 281 16.12 32.62 3.01
CA GLU A 281 16.56 32.91 4.39
C GLU A 281 16.38 31.69 5.30
N ARG A 282 17.28 31.55 6.27
CA ARG A 282 17.51 30.37 7.13
C ARG A 282 16.33 30.06 8.07
N PRO A 283 16.13 28.80 8.49
CA PRO A 283 15.02 28.42 9.37
C PRO A 283 15.34 28.77 10.83
N GLN A 284 14.49 29.57 11.47
CA GLN A 284 14.46 29.73 12.92
C GLN A 284 13.11 29.22 13.46
N VAL A 285 13.23 28.31 14.42
CA VAL A 285 12.22 27.93 15.44
C VAL A 285 10.96 27.26 14.90
N VAL A 286 11.02 25.92 14.89
CA VAL A 286 9.88 24.98 14.92
C VAL A 286 8.85 25.39 15.98
N LYS A 287 7.74 25.97 15.52
CA LYS A 287 6.51 26.09 16.29
C LYS A 287 5.54 25.05 15.73
N ALA A 288 5.32 24.00 16.51
CA ALA A 288 4.39 22.91 16.23
C ALA A 288 3.05 23.44 15.70
N LEU A 289 2.83 23.33 14.39
CA LEU A 289 1.56 23.58 13.75
C LEU A 289 0.66 22.38 14.06
N ARG A 290 -0.16 22.57 15.10
CA ARG A 290 -1.32 21.74 15.40
C ARG A 290 -2.09 21.46 14.10
N PRO A 291 -2.54 20.22 13.83
CA PRO A 291 -3.37 19.96 12.66
C PRO A 291 -4.62 20.84 12.76
N ALA A 292 -4.87 21.63 11.73
CA ALA A 292 -5.99 22.55 11.65
C ALA A 292 -7.30 21.79 11.95
N ALA A 293 -7.86 22.09 13.11
CA ALA A 293 -9.16 21.63 13.52
C ALA A 293 -10.23 22.42 12.75
N THR A 294 -10.99 21.72 11.91
CA THR A 294 -12.43 21.99 11.79
C THR A 294 -13.18 20.66 11.60
N PRO A 295 -14.32 20.47 12.30
CA PRO A 295 -14.85 19.14 12.58
C PRO A 295 -15.99 18.79 11.61
N CYS A 296 -15.92 17.66 10.91
CA CYS A 296 -17.16 17.01 10.45
C CYS A 296 -17.86 16.47 11.71
N PRO A 297 -19.05 16.97 12.09
CA PRO A 297 -19.71 16.64 13.36
C PRO A 297 -20.49 15.34 13.22
N LEU A 298 -19.81 14.28 12.77
CA LEU A 298 -20.39 12.94 12.86
C LEU A 298 -20.08 12.42 14.26
N VAL A 299 -21.14 12.35 15.08
CA VAL A 299 -21.07 11.78 16.42
C VAL A 299 -20.72 10.29 16.29
N PRO A 300 -19.69 9.80 16.99
CA PRO A 300 -19.31 8.40 16.94
C PRO A 300 -20.36 7.55 17.65
N VAL A 301 -21.33 7.08 16.89
CA VAL A 301 -22.37 6.14 17.32
C VAL A 301 -21.93 4.71 16.98
N PRO A 302 -22.34 3.66 17.74
CA PRO A 302 -21.96 2.27 17.47
C PRO A 302 -22.20 1.81 16.01
N SER A 303 -23.34 2.16 15.41
CA SER A 303 -23.63 1.87 13.99
C SER A 303 -22.66 2.59 13.05
N THR A 304 -22.39 3.88 13.27
CA THR A 304 -21.43 4.66 12.48
C THR A 304 -20.02 4.11 12.61
N CYS A 305 -19.58 3.69 13.81
CA CYS A 305 -18.27 3.07 14.04
C CYS A 305 -18.14 1.71 13.34
N ALA A 306 -19.21 0.90 13.32
CA ALA A 306 -19.21 -0.37 12.60
C ALA A 306 -19.11 -0.16 11.08
N LEU A 307 -19.84 0.83 10.55
CA LEU A 307 -19.77 1.21 9.12
C LEU A 307 -18.39 1.77 8.75
N LEU A 308 -17.82 2.65 9.57
CA LEU A 308 -16.47 3.18 9.37
C LEU A 308 -15.41 2.08 9.44
N ARG A 309 -15.56 1.09 10.33
CA ARG A 309 -14.67 -0.09 10.38
C ARG A 309 -14.76 -0.91 9.10
N ALA A 310 -15.97 -1.17 8.60
CA ALA A 310 -16.16 -1.90 7.34
C ALA A 310 -15.55 -1.15 6.14
N LEU A 311 -15.75 0.17 6.07
CA LEU A 311 -15.12 1.02 5.06
C LEU A 311 -13.60 1.02 5.19
N ALA A 312 -13.07 1.17 6.41
CA ALA A 312 -11.63 1.13 6.65
C ALA A 312 -11.02 -0.22 6.26
N SER A 313 -11.70 -1.34 6.52
CA SER A 313 -11.26 -2.66 6.08
C SER A 313 -11.22 -2.80 4.55
N ALA A 314 -12.18 -2.18 3.83
CA ALA A 314 -12.18 -2.14 2.38
C ALA A 314 -10.98 -1.35 1.83
N VAL A 315 -10.68 -0.20 2.44
CA VAL A 315 -9.51 0.63 2.10
C VAL A 315 -8.19 -0.11 2.39
N ALA A 316 -8.05 -0.74 3.55
CA ALA A 316 -6.87 -1.55 3.89
C ALA A 316 -6.64 -2.71 2.90
N SER A 317 -7.73 -3.23 2.32
CA SER A 317 -7.66 -4.28 1.29
C SER A 317 -7.43 -3.75 -0.13
N ARG A 318 -7.32 -2.41 -0.31
CA ARG A 318 -7.30 -1.71 -1.61
C ARG A 318 -8.41 -2.13 -2.57
N ARG A 319 -9.55 -2.53 -2.03
CA ARG A 319 -10.74 -2.87 -2.82
C ARG A 319 -11.67 -1.68 -2.85
N ALA A 320 -12.27 -1.42 -3.99
CA ALA A 320 -13.30 -0.39 -4.07
C ALA A 320 -14.45 -0.68 -3.10
N ALA A 321 -15.02 0.38 -2.53
CA ALA A 321 -16.13 0.27 -1.58
C ALA A 321 -17.43 0.78 -2.23
N LEU A 322 -18.45 -0.07 -2.26
CA LEU A 322 -19.79 0.26 -2.74
C LEU A 322 -20.72 0.47 -1.54
N ILE A 323 -21.21 1.69 -1.38
CA ILE A 323 -22.00 2.13 -0.24
C ILE A 323 -23.47 2.19 -0.66
N GLU A 324 -24.26 1.25 -0.17
CA GLU A 324 -25.67 1.09 -0.53
C GLU A 324 -26.56 1.58 0.61
N GLY A 325 -27.58 2.37 0.31
CA GLY A 325 -28.54 2.77 1.35
C GLY A 325 -29.67 3.64 0.82
N PRO A 326 -30.70 3.90 1.65
CA PRO A 326 -31.78 4.82 1.30
C PRO A 326 -31.27 6.25 1.10
N VAL A 327 -32.08 7.09 0.45
CA VAL A 327 -31.73 8.51 0.27
C VAL A 327 -31.66 9.20 1.65
N GLY A 328 -30.65 10.04 1.84
CA GLY A 328 -30.49 10.85 3.06
C GLY A 328 -29.88 10.14 4.28
N CYS A 329 -29.35 8.91 4.16
CA CYS A 329 -28.69 8.22 5.28
C CYS A 329 -27.21 8.62 5.53
N GLY A 330 -26.72 9.70 4.90
CA GLY A 330 -25.36 10.21 5.14
C GLY A 330 -24.23 9.40 4.51
N LYS A 331 -24.47 8.68 3.39
CA LYS A 331 -23.45 7.88 2.68
C LYS A 331 -22.19 8.67 2.34
N THR A 332 -22.36 9.86 1.76
CA THR A 332 -21.27 10.77 1.41
C THR A 332 -20.51 11.23 2.66
N ALA A 333 -21.25 11.62 3.71
CA ALA A 333 -20.67 12.07 4.97
C ALA A 333 -19.78 11.00 5.65
N LEU A 334 -20.11 9.70 5.51
CA LEU A 334 -19.26 8.61 6.01
C LEU A 334 -17.90 8.56 5.31
N VAL A 335 -17.87 8.75 3.98
CA VAL A 335 -16.63 8.76 3.20
C VAL A 335 -15.82 10.01 3.52
N GLU A 336 -16.46 11.17 3.60
CA GLU A 336 -15.83 12.43 4.00
C GLU A 336 -15.21 12.32 5.40
N ARG A 337 -15.90 11.66 6.35
CA ARG A 337 -15.35 11.40 7.68
C ARG A 337 -14.11 10.52 7.64
N LEU A 338 -14.14 9.45 6.85
CA LEU A 338 -12.98 8.55 6.68
C LEU A 338 -11.80 9.30 6.04
N ALA A 339 -12.07 10.10 5.02
CA ALA A 339 -11.07 10.95 4.37
C ALA A 339 -10.49 11.96 5.38
N ALA A 340 -11.34 12.59 6.21
CA ALA A 340 -10.90 13.52 7.24
C ALA A 340 -9.99 12.86 8.29
N LEU A 341 -10.35 11.66 8.76
CA LEU A 341 -9.51 10.90 9.69
C LEU A 341 -8.14 10.59 9.08
N THR A 342 -8.08 10.30 7.78
CA THR A 342 -6.82 9.96 7.11
C THR A 342 -6.04 11.17 6.56
N GLY A 343 -6.50 12.40 6.83
CA GLY A 343 -5.86 13.64 6.40
C GLY A 343 -6.09 14.00 4.92
N ARG A 344 -7.15 13.47 4.30
CA ARG A 344 -7.52 13.64 2.89
C ARG A 344 -8.76 14.53 2.72
N THR A 345 -8.82 15.66 3.44
CA THR A 345 -10.03 16.50 3.55
C THR A 345 -10.33 17.36 2.32
N ALA A 346 -9.35 17.65 1.46
CA ALA A 346 -9.49 18.59 0.35
C ALA A 346 -8.84 18.06 -0.94
N PRO A 347 -9.26 18.54 -2.12
CA PRO A 347 -8.57 18.23 -3.37
C PRO A 347 -7.09 18.59 -3.27
N PRO A 348 -6.17 17.73 -3.74
CA PRO A 348 -6.41 16.53 -4.55
C PRO A 348 -6.79 15.26 -3.77
N GLY A 349 -6.76 15.26 -2.43
CA GLY A 349 -6.85 14.04 -1.61
C GLY A 349 -8.19 13.28 -1.64
N LEU A 350 -9.30 13.96 -1.92
CA LEU A 350 -10.61 13.34 -2.20
C LEU A 350 -11.29 14.10 -3.35
N LEU A 351 -11.60 13.39 -4.43
CA LEU A 351 -12.30 13.92 -5.60
C LEU A 351 -13.72 13.37 -5.64
N THR A 352 -14.73 14.24 -5.56
CA THR A 352 -16.14 13.85 -5.61
C THR A 352 -16.70 14.12 -7.01
N VAL A 353 -17.27 13.10 -7.65
CA VAL A 353 -17.90 13.21 -8.96
C VAL A 353 -19.32 12.68 -8.90
N GLN A 354 -20.27 13.49 -9.35
CA GLN A 354 -21.67 13.09 -9.46
C GLN A 354 -21.93 12.42 -10.81
N LEU A 355 -22.44 11.19 -10.78
CA LEU A 355 -22.83 10.47 -11.96
C LEU A 355 -24.32 10.70 -12.23
N GLY A 356 -24.65 11.04 -13.47
CA GLY A 356 -26.01 11.21 -13.94
C GLY A 356 -26.09 10.91 -15.43
N ASP A 357 -27.31 10.98 -15.97
CA ASP A 357 -27.59 10.65 -17.38
C ASP A 357 -26.87 11.57 -18.38
N GLN A 358 -26.33 12.70 -17.94
CA GLN A 358 -25.55 13.66 -18.75
C GLN A 358 -24.03 13.56 -18.51
N THR A 359 -23.57 12.64 -17.66
CA THR A 359 -22.15 12.49 -17.35
C THR A 359 -21.46 11.58 -18.37
N ASP A 360 -20.72 12.18 -19.29
CA ASP A 360 -19.99 11.43 -20.33
C ASP A 360 -18.70 10.78 -19.79
N SER A 361 -18.38 9.57 -20.25
CA SER A 361 -17.09 8.90 -19.99
C SER A 361 -15.85 9.74 -20.36
N ARG A 362 -15.97 10.60 -21.37
CA ARG A 362 -14.90 11.54 -21.77
C ARG A 362 -14.58 12.57 -20.69
N THR A 363 -15.54 12.97 -19.86
CA THR A 363 -15.28 13.91 -18.77
C THR A 363 -14.50 13.26 -17.63
N LEU A 364 -14.75 11.97 -17.38
CA LEU A 364 -14.03 11.18 -16.39
C LEU A 364 -12.61 10.81 -16.85
N LEU A 365 -12.48 10.38 -18.10
CA LEU A 365 -11.21 9.91 -18.65
C LEU A 365 -10.32 11.06 -19.15
N GLY A 366 -10.92 12.06 -19.78
CA GLY A 366 -10.22 13.15 -20.44
C GLY A 366 -10.62 13.30 -21.90
N MET A 367 -10.24 14.45 -22.45
CA MET A 367 -10.51 14.80 -23.83
C MET A 367 -9.38 15.68 -24.38
N TYR A 368 -9.20 15.66 -25.70
CA TYR A 368 -8.39 16.65 -26.38
C TYR A 368 -9.13 17.98 -26.41
N ARG A 369 -8.45 19.05 -26.00
CA ARG A 369 -8.96 20.42 -26.08
C ARG A 369 -8.09 21.22 -27.05
N CYS A 370 -8.74 22.05 -27.87
CA CYS A 370 -8.03 23.06 -28.64
C CYS A 370 -7.35 24.03 -27.67
N THR A 371 -6.11 24.38 -27.99
CA THR A 371 -5.42 25.49 -27.32
C THR A 371 -5.76 26.80 -28.03
N ASP A 372 -5.22 27.90 -27.51
CA ASP A 372 -5.33 29.22 -28.13
C ASP A 372 -4.57 29.31 -29.47
N VAL A 373 -3.72 28.31 -29.77
CA VAL A 373 -3.01 28.19 -31.04
C VAL A 373 -3.86 27.35 -32.02
N PRO A 374 -4.24 27.89 -33.18
CA PRO A 374 -5.03 27.14 -34.16
C PRO A 374 -4.24 25.93 -34.68
N GLY A 375 -4.87 24.75 -34.63
CA GLY A 375 -4.27 23.48 -35.05
C GLY A 375 -3.57 22.69 -33.94
N GLU A 376 -3.43 23.25 -32.74
CA GLU A 376 -2.83 22.56 -31.60
C GLU A 376 -3.90 22.00 -30.65
N PHE A 377 -3.86 20.69 -30.44
CA PHE A 377 -4.75 19.96 -29.55
C PHE A 377 -3.95 19.38 -28.38
N THR A 378 -4.31 19.76 -27.15
CA THR A 378 -3.69 19.23 -25.94
C THR A 378 -4.63 18.27 -25.24
N TRP A 379 -4.10 17.11 -24.85
CA TRP A 379 -4.84 16.16 -24.03
C TRP A 379 -5.00 16.70 -22.61
N ARG A 380 -6.23 16.76 -22.10
CA ARG A 380 -6.50 17.04 -20.70
C ARG A 380 -7.09 15.81 -20.02
N ALA A 381 -6.39 15.29 -19.02
CA ALA A 381 -6.85 14.18 -18.20
C ALA A 381 -8.12 14.56 -17.44
N GLY A 382 -9.12 13.68 -17.45
CA GLY A 382 -10.36 13.84 -16.69
C GLY A 382 -10.18 13.50 -15.21
N ALA A 383 -11.24 13.67 -14.41
CA ALA A 383 -11.18 13.50 -12.96
C ALA A 383 -10.72 12.10 -12.53
N LEU A 384 -11.20 11.04 -13.21
CA LEU A 384 -10.82 9.66 -12.92
C LEU A 384 -9.36 9.40 -13.30
N THR A 385 -8.93 9.83 -14.49
CA THR A 385 -7.54 9.65 -14.95
C THR A 385 -6.55 10.39 -14.06
N GLN A 386 -6.89 11.60 -13.61
CA GLN A 386 -6.08 12.35 -12.65
C GLN A 386 -5.97 11.60 -11.32
N ALA A 387 -7.08 11.13 -10.76
CA ALA A 387 -7.10 10.39 -9.50
C ALA A 387 -6.26 9.11 -9.57
N VAL A 388 -6.47 8.32 -10.62
CA VAL A 388 -5.74 7.06 -10.88
C VAL A 388 -4.26 7.32 -11.04
N SER A 389 -3.87 8.34 -11.81
CA SER A 389 -2.45 8.66 -12.05
C SER A 389 -1.74 9.23 -10.82
N ARG A 390 -2.45 9.92 -9.93
CA ARG A 390 -1.86 10.59 -8.75
C ARG A 390 -1.93 9.76 -7.48
N GLY A 391 -2.83 8.78 -7.43
CA GLY A 391 -3.06 7.95 -6.24
C GLY A 391 -4.05 8.58 -5.27
N ASP A 392 -4.95 9.42 -5.77
CA ASP A 392 -5.92 10.16 -4.97
C ASP A 392 -7.20 9.32 -4.74
N TRP A 393 -7.97 9.67 -3.70
CA TRP A 393 -9.27 9.02 -3.48
C TRP A 393 -10.33 9.62 -4.39
N ILE A 394 -11.19 8.80 -4.96
CA ILE A 394 -12.33 9.24 -5.77
C ILE A 394 -13.64 8.69 -5.22
N LEU A 395 -14.63 9.56 -5.08
CA LEU A 395 -16.00 9.24 -4.70
C LEU A 395 -16.92 9.47 -5.90
N LEU A 396 -17.50 8.39 -6.40
CA LEU A 396 -18.51 8.39 -7.46
C LEU A 396 -19.89 8.36 -6.82
N GLU A 397 -20.61 9.47 -6.87
CA GLU A 397 -21.96 9.54 -6.36
C GLU A 397 -22.96 9.00 -7.37
N ASP A 398 -23.95 8.26 -6.87
CA ASP A 398 -25.13 7.81 -7.63
C ASP A 398 -24.78 6.95 -8.86
N ILE A 399 -23.94 5.92 -8.65
CA ILE A 399 -23.49 5.01 -9.72
C ILE A 399 -24.65 4.30 -10.46
N ASP A 400 -25.84 4.25 -9.87
CA ASP A 400 -27.05 3.70 -10.50
C ASP A 400 -27.53 4.50 -11.74
N TYR A 401 -27.12 5.76 -11.85
CA TYR A 401 -27.41 6.64 -12.98
C TYR A 401 -26.22 6.76 -13.95
N ALA A 402 -25.15 6.00 -13.70
CA ALA A 402 -24.00 6.01 -14.60
C ALA A 402 -24.36 5.36 -15.94
N PRO A 403 -24.02 6.00 -17.07
CA PRO A 403 -24.21 5.38 -18.37
C PRO A 403 -23.27 4.18 -18.56
N LEU A 404 -23.64 3.28 -19.48
CA LEU A 404 -22.96 2.00 -19.66
C LEU A 404 -21.49 2.15 -20.06
N ASP A 405 -21.16 3.20 -20.81
CA ASP A 405 -19.80 3.54 -21.21
C ASP A 405 -18.91 3.82 -19.99
N VAL A 406 -19.41 4.56 -18.99
CA VAL A 406 -18.71 4.81 -17.71
C VAL A 406 -18.48 3.50 -16.97
N ILE A 407 -19.51 2.64 -16.84
CA ILE A 407 -19.38 1.36 -16.15
C ILE A 407 -18.35 0.44 -16.83
N SER A 408 -18.33 0.41 -18.17
CA SER A 408 -17.38 -0.39 -18.94
C SER A 408 -15.91 -0.02 -18.69
N VAL A 409 -15.66 1.26 -18.39
CA VAL A 409 -14.33 1.81 -18.07
C VAL A 409 -13.94 1.51 -16.62
N LEU A 410 -14.92 1.47 -15.71
CA LEU A 410 -14.67 1.18 -14.29
C LEU A 410 -14.32 -0.30 -14.05
N ILE A 411 -14.90 -1.24 -14.78
CA ILE A 411 -14.67 -2.69 -14.54
C ILE A 411 -13.18 -3.08 -14.61
N PRO A 412 -12.42 -2.76 -15.69
CA PRO A 412 -10.99 -3.07 -15.74
C PRO A 412 -10.18 -2.41 -14.62
N LEU A 413 -10.57 -1.18 -14.23
CA LEU A 413 -9.93 -0.47 -13.11
C LEU A 413 -10.18 -1.19 -11.77
N LEU A 414 -11.38 -1.72 -11.56
CA LEU A 414 -11.76 -2.43 -10.35
C LEU A 414 -11.13 -3.84 -10.26
N GLU A 415 -10.94 -4.52 -11.39
CA GLU A 415 -10.40 -5.89 -11.44
C GLU A 415 -8.87 -5.92 -11.49
N SER A 416 -8.26 -5.06 -12.31
CA SER A 416 -6.82 -5.10 -12.63
C SER A 416 -6.04 -3.90 -12.12
N GLY A 417 -6.71 -2.85 -11.63
CA GLY A 417 -6.07 -1.60 -11.26
C GLY A 417 -5.50 -0.82 -12.45
N VAL A 418 -5.91 -1.14 -13.67
CA VAL A 418 -5.47 -0.49 -14.91
C VAL A 418 -6.65 0.23 -15.56
N LEU A 419 -6.45 1.52 -15.85
CA LEU A 419 -7.40 2.36 -16.56
C LEU A 419 -7.00 2.47 -18.02
N SER A 420 -7.84 1.95 -18.91
CA SER A 420 -7.67 2.08 -20.36
C SER A 420 -8.34 3.37 -20.84
N VAL A 421 -7.56 4.28 -21.43
CA VAL A 421 -8.10 5.53 -22.00
C VAL A 421 -8.34 5.33 -23.51
N PRO A 422 -9.60 5.29 -23.98
CA PRO A 422 -9.91 5.16 -25.40
C PRO A 422 -9.30 6.30 -26.22
N GLY A 423 -8.67 5.97 -27.34
CA GLY A 423 -8.06 6.94 -28.26
C GLY A 423 -6.64 7.38 -27.91
N ARG A 424 -6.14 7.07 -26.71
CA ARG A 424 -4.75 7.39 -26.31
C ARG A 424 -3.80 6.19 -26.46
N GLY A 425 -4.31 4.95 -26.56
CA GLY A 425 -3.49 3.72 -26.60
C GLY A 425 -2.76 3.41 -25.28
N ASP A 426 -2.61 4.40 -24.40
CA ASP A 426 -1.97 4.29 -23.10
C ASP A 426 -2.89 3.68 -22.04
N CYS A 427 -2.38 2.65 -21.36
CA CYS A 427 -2.97 2.11 -20.14
C CYS A 427 -2.36 2.81 -18.92
N VAL A 428 -3.18 3.45 -18.08
CA VAL A 428 -2.72 4.12 -16.85
C VAL A 428 -2.91 3.17 -15.67
N ARG A 429 -1.81 2.74 -15.05
CA ARG A 429 -1.86 1.94 -13.82
C ARG A 429 -2.21 2.84 -12.63
N ALA A 430 -3.11 2.38 -11.77
CA ALA A 430 -3.47 3.07 -10.54
C ALA A 430 -2.25 3.24 -9.64
N ALA A 431 -1.96 4.50 -9.31
CA ALA A 431 -0.85 4.84 -8.45
C ALA A 431 -1.13 4.41 -6.99
N PRO A 432 -0.07 4.18 -6.20
CA PRO A 432 -0.21 3.69 -4.84
C PRO A 432 -0.99 4.67 -3.94
N GLY A 433 -2.04 4.18 -3.30
CA GLY A 433 -2.93 5.00 -2.47
C GLY A 433 -4.24 5.40 -3.15
N PHE A 434 -4.38 5.16 -4.45
CA PHE A 434 -5.66 5.28 -5.15
C PHE A 434 -6.72 4.40 -4.46
N GLN A 435 -7.89 4.98 -4.22
CA GLN A 435 -9.02 4.28 -3.64
C GLN A 435 -10.32 4.80 -4.27
N LEU A 436 -11.17 3.87 -4.69
CA LEU A 436 -12.47 4.17 -5.28
C LEU A 436 -13.59 3.91 -4.27
N PHE A 437 -14.45 4.90 -4.10
CA PHE A 437 -15.71 4.80 -3.38
C PHE A 437 -16.85 5.06 -4.36
N ALA A 438 -17.92 4.29 -4.26
CA ALA A 438 -19.13 4.49 -5.04
C ALA A 438 -20.35 4.49 -4.12
N THR A 439 -21.32 5.38 -4.36
CA THR A 439 -22.59 5.37 -3.64
C THR A 439 -23.73 4.90 -4.52
N ARG A 440 -24.64 4.13 -3.92
CA ARG A 440 -25.81 3.54 -4.55
C ARG A 440 -27.06 3.80 -3.72
N ARG A 441 -28.17 4.16 -4.38
CA ARG A 441 -29.47 4.42 -3.75
C ARG A 441 -30.33 3.17 -3.81
N LEU A 442 -30.62 2.59 -2.66
CA LEU A 442 -31.59 1.50 -2.56
C LEU A 442 -33.01 2.08 -2.64
N HIS A 443 -33.61 1.99 -3.82
CA HIS A 443 -35.03 2.30 -4.01
C HIS A 443 -35.86 1.10 -3.54
N GLY A 444 -37.00 1.37 -2.89
CA GLY A 444 -37.91 0.34 -2.39
C GLY A 444 -38.31 -0.65 -3.49
N ALA A 445 -37.76 -1.85 -3.40
CA ALA A 445 -38.12 -3.15 -3.98
C ALA A 445 -38.66 -3.33 -5.43
N THR A 446 -39.17 -2.36 -6.20
CA THR A 446 -40.05 -2.74 -7.34
C THR A 446 -39.75 -2.27 -8.75
N LEU A 447 -38.79 -1.39 -9.08
CA LEU A 447 -38.77 -0.89 -10.48
C LEU A 447 -37.45 -0.78 -11.26
N ARG A 448 -36.28 -1.19 -10.76
CA ARG A 448 -35.03 -1.10 -11.56
C ARG A 448 -34.05 -2.27 -11.48
N ARG A 449 -34.44 -3.43 -10.92
CA ARG A 449 -33.60 -4.65 -11.00
C ARG A 449 -33.40 -5.20 -12.41
N HIS A 450 -34.07 -4.64 -13.43
CA HIS A 450 -34.10 -5.20 -14.79
C HIS A 450 -33.20 -4.52 -15.83
N ALA A 451 -32.47 -3.44 -15.51
CA ALA A 451 -31.67 -2.73 -16.52
C ALA A 451 -30.15 -3.01 -16.49
N LEU A 452 -29.58 -3.54 -15.40
CA LEU A 452 -28.13 -3.71 -15.23
C LEU A 452 -27.69 -5.17 -14.99
N GLY A 453 -28.54 -6.16 -15.26
CA GLY A 453 -28.40 -7.54 -14.75
C GLY A 453 -27.06 -8.27 -15.01
N SER A 454 -26.23 -7.83 -15.95
CA SER A 454 -24.86 -8.36 -16.15
C SER A 454 -23.80 -7.51 -15.42
N HIS A 455 -23.76 -6.20 -15.69
CA HIS A 455 -22.74 -5.30 -15.13
C HIS A 455 -22.91 -5.03 -13.64
N ASP A 456 -24.14 -5.09 -13.11
CA ASP A 456 -24.40 -4.98 -11.67
C ASP A 456 -23.73 -6.14 -10.92
N THR A 457 -23.81 -7.35 -11.47
CA THR A 457 -23.15 -8.52 -10.85
C THR A 457 -21.62 -8.42 -10.87
N LEU A 458 -21.06 -7.74 -11.88
CA LEU A 458 -19.61 -7.51 -11.96
C LEU A 458 -19.17 -6.45 -10.95
N LEU A 459 -19.91 -5.34 -10.83
CA LEU A 459 -19.66 -4.33 -9.79
C LEU A 459 -19.82 -4.92 -8.39
N GLU A 460 -20.83 -5.77 -8.17
CA GLU A 460 -21.04 -6.45 -6.89
C GLU A 460 -19.91 -7.44 -6.55
N LYS A 461 -19.27 -8.06 -7.53
CA LYS A 461 -18.12 -8.95 -7.33
C LYS A 461 -16.82 -8.17 -7.12
N ALA A 462 -16.65 -7.06 -7.81
CA ALA A 462 -15.42 -6.28 -7.79
C ALA A 462 -15.32 -5.35 -6.56
N CYS A 463 -16.45 -4.93 -6.00
CA CYS A 463 -16.51 -4.01 -4.86
C CYS A 463 -16.83 -4.71 -3.52
N THR A 464 -16.32 -4.17 -2.42
CA THR A 464 -16.75 -4.52 -1.07
C THR A 464 -18.04 -3.78 -0.76
N ARG A 465 -19.11 -4.51 -0.39
CA ARG A 465 -20.43 -3.93 -0.15
C ARG A 465 -20.59 -3.48 1.30
N VAL A 466 -20.96 -2.22 1.49
CA VAL A 466 -21.30 -1.66 2.80
C VAL A 466 -22.73 -1.13 2.74
N ARG A 467 -23.64 -1.77 3.49
CA ARG A 467 -25.04 -1.34 3.57
C ARG A 467 -25.23 -0.37 4.72
N VAL A 468 -25.70 0.82 4.41
CA VAL A 468 -26.05 1.88 5.35
C VAL A 468 -27.55 1.90 5.51
N GLU A 469 -28.02 1.54 6.70
CA GLU A 469 -29.43 1.59 7.07
C GLU A 469 -29.80 2.95 7.69
N ARG A 470 -31.11 3.19 7.89
CA ARG A 470 -31.55 4.37 8.65
C ARG A 470 -31.11 4.21 10.10
N MET A 471 -30.55 5.27 10.69
CA MET A 471 -30.14 5.26 12.09
C MET A 471 -31.30 4.88 13.02
N ALA A 472 -31.00 4.08 14.04
CA ALA A 472 -31.99 3.66 15.01
C ALA A 472 -32.45 4.84 15.88
N ARG A 473 -33.69 4.83 16.37
CA ARG A 473 -34.22 5.88 17.26
C ARG A 473 -33.36 6.19 18.51
N PRO A 474 -32.73 5.23 19.21
CA PRO A 474 -31.85 5.57 20.33
C PRO A 474 -30.60 6.32 19.88
N GLU A 475 -29.99 5.90 18.78
CA GLU A 475 -28.81 6.53 18.19
C GLU A 475 -29.10 7.95 17.68
N LEU A 476 -30.29 8.16 17.11
CA LEU A 476 -30.77 9.48 16.68
C LEU A 476 -30.98 10.47 17.83
N LYS A 477 -31.01 10.01 19.09
CA LYS A 477 -31.06 10.90 20.27
C LYS A 477 -29.66 11.30 20.75
N GLU A 478 -28.63 10.54 20.37
CA GLU A 478 -27.23 10.81 20.71
C GLU A 478 -26.57 11.77 19.71
N VAL A 479 -27.04 11.75 18.45
CA VAL A 479 -26.71 12.72 17.39
C VAL A 479 -27.54 13.98 17.57
#